data_AF-A0A1G0IZ36-F1
#
_entry.id   AF-A0A1G0IZ36-F1
#
_cell.length_a   1.000
_cell.length_b   1.000
_cell.length_c   1.000
_cell.angle_alpha   90.00
_cell.angle_beta   90.00
_cell.angle_gamma   90.00
#
_symmetry.space_group_name_H-M   'P 1'
#
loop_
_entity.id
_entity.type
_entity.pdbx_description
1 polymer ?
#
loop_
_entity_poly.entity_id
_entity_poly.type
_entity_poly.pdbx_seq_one_letter_code
_entity_poly.pdbx_strand_id
1 'polypeptide(L)' 'MASGKREKIMMESTGTNEKGKPTKYFYTTYKNKQNTAEKIELMKFDPRAVVEGKKGVHVLFKEKKLPK' A
#
# COMPACT_ATOMS: atom_id res chain seq x y z
N MET A 1 -13.25 -21.89 7.96
CA MET A 1 -13.65 -20.80 7.03
C MET A 1 -12.99 -21.11 5.70
N ALA A 2 -13.76 -21.30 4.63
CA ALA A 2 -13.19 -21.57 3.31
C ALA A 2 -12.21 -20.44 2.97
N SER A 3 -10.92 -20.74 3.02
CA SER A 3 -9.86 -19.84 2.57
C SER A 3 -10.08 -19.63 1.08
N GLY A 4 -10.91 -18.66 0.73
CA GLY A 4 -11.09 -18.27 -0.66
C GLY A 4 -9.72 -18.04 -1.26
N LYS A 5 -9.55 -18.39 -2.54
CA LYS A 5 -8.28 -18.22 -3.29
C LYS A 5 -7.72 -16.78 -3.22
N ARG A 6 -8.55 -15.82 -2.78
CA ARG A 6 -8.21 -14.42 -2.55
C ARG A 6 -7.88 -14.19 -1.07
N GLU A 7 -6.68 -13.72 -0.81
CA GLU A 7 -6.24 -13.32 0.52
C GLU A 7 -6.29 -11.80 0.67
N LYS A 8 -6.59 -11.34 1.88
CA LYS A 8 -6.48 -9.93 2.22
C LYS A 8 -5.01 -9.59 2.39
N ILE A 9 -4.57 -8.52 1.75
CA ILE A 9 -3.21 -8.00 1.81
C ILE A 9 -3.24 -6.54 2.24
N MET A 10 -2.13 -6.06 2.80
CA MET A 10 -1.92 -4.66 3.10
C MET A 10 -1.02 -4.05 2.03
N MET A 11 -1.25 -2.80 1.68
CA MET A 11 -0.44 -2.03 0.75
C MET A 11 0.08 -0.82 1.52
N GLU A 12 1.37 -0.77 1.81
CA GLU A 12 2.00 0.32 2.57
C GLU A 12 2.50 1.39 1.61
N SER A 13 2.18 2.65 1.90
CA SER A 13 2.66 3.81 1.15
C SER A 13 4.17 3.97 1.30
N THR A 14 4.87 4.22 0.20
CA THR A 14 6.28 4.63 0.24
C THR A 14 6.45 6.15 0.41
N GLY A 15 5.36 6.89 0.58
CA GLY A 15 5.38 8.34 0.74
C GLY A 15 6.02 8.79 2.06
N THR A 16 6.62 9.98 2.04
CA THR A 16 7.14 10.69 3.22
C THR A 16 6.19 11.82 3.61
N ASN A 17 6.10 12.10 4.92
CA ASN A 17 5.40 13.22 5.49
C ASN A 17 6.28 14.48 5.47
N GLU A 18 5.70 15.65 5.82
CA GLU A 18 6.41 16.94 5.97
C GLU A 18 7.66 16.87 6.84
N LYS A 19 7.70 15.96 7.81
CA LYS A 19 8.82 15.76 8.75
C LYS A 19 9.89 14.78 8.22
N GLY A 20 9.84 14.40 6.94
CA GLY A 20 10.74 13.44 6.31
C GLY A 20 10.58 11.97 6.76
N LYS A 21 9.50 11.66 7.49
CA LYS A 21 9.21 10.31 8.00
C LYS A 21 8.20 9.58 7.11
N PRO A 22 8.21 8.23 7.04
CA PRO A 22 7.20 7.49 6.28
C PRO A 22 5.78 7.80 6.79
N THR A 23 4.82 7.91 5.86
CA THR A 23 3.44 8.31 6.18
C THR A 23 2.69 7.27 7.02
N LYS A 24 3.15 6.01 6.95
CA LYS A 24 2.48 4.81 7.50
C LYS A 24 1.03 4.67 7.05
N TYR A 25 0.67 5.34 5.95
CA TYR A 25 -0.64 5.20 5.36
C TYR A 25 -0.69 3.87 4.60
N PHE A 26 -1.79 3.14 4.77
CA PHE A 26 -1.93 1.84 4.14
C PHE A 26 -3.35 1.64 3.61
N TYR A 27 -3.42 0.89 2.52
CA TYR A 27 -4.67 0.33 2.02
C TYR A 27 -4.74 -1.15 2.35
N THR A 28 -5.95 -1.68 2.42
CA THR A 28 -6.16 -3.12 2.40
C THR A 28 -6.87 -3.50 1.11
N THR A 29 -6.41 -4.56 0.47
CA THR A 29 -6.99 -5.07 -0.78
C THR A 29 -7.04 -6.59 -0.73
N TYR A 30 -7.73 -7.20 -1.69
CA TYR A 30 -7.75 -8.65 -1.84
C TYR A 30 -6.93 -9.04 -3.08
N LYS A 31 -6.05 -10.03 -2.91
CA LYS A 31 -5.18 -10.55 -3.97
C LYS A 31 -5.38 -12.04 -4.14
N ASN A 32 -5.46 -12.49 -5.38
CA ASN A 32 -5.43 -13.92 -5.70
C ASN A 32 -3.98 -14.36 -5.90
N LYS A 33 -3.42 -15.12 -4.95
CA LYS A 33 -2.04 -15.60 -5.03
C LYS A 33 -1.76 -16.53 -6.20
N GLN A 34 -2.79 -17.23 -6.71
CA GLN A 34 -2.63 -18.16 -7.83
C GLN A 34 -2.43 -17.43 -9.16
N ASN A 35 -3.14 -16.32 -9.38
CA ASN A 35 -3.05 -15.56 -10.63
C ASN A 35 -1.95 -14.49 -10.58
N THR A 36 -1.74 -13.90 -9.41
CA THR A 36 -0.70 -12.89 -9.18
C THR A 36 0.23 -13.40 -8.09
N ALA A 37 1.30 -14.09 -8.50
CA ALA A 37 2.30 -14.62 -7.58
C ALA A 37 3.25 -13.51 -7.08
N GLU A 38 3.54 -12.51 -7.93
CA GLU A 38 4.47 -11.42 -7.64
C GLU A 38 3.87 -10.37 -6.70
N LYS A 39 4.74 -9.60 -6.04
CA LYS A 39 4.31 -8.50 -5.15
C LYS A 39 3.64 -7.41 -5.95
N ILE A 40 2.48 -6.97 -5.50
CA ILE A 40 1.75 -5.88 -6.16
C ILE A 40 2.42 -4.56 -5.76
N GLU A 41 2.75 -3.77 -6.78
CA GLU A 41 3.14 -2.36 -6.64
C GLU A 41 2.14 -1.51 -7.43
N LEU A 42 1.47 -0.57 -6.76
CA LEU A 42 0.43 0.27 -7.36
C LEU A 42 0.65 1.71 -6.98
N MET A 43 0.57 2.62 -7.95
CA MET A 43 0.48 4.05 -7.65
C MET A 43 -0.94 4.37 -7.16
N LYS A 44 -1.04 4.86 -5.93
CA LYS A 44 -2.30 5.32 -5.34
C LYS A 44 -2.10 6.66 -4.66
N PHE A 45 -3.19 7.37 -4.45
CA PHE A 45 -3.17 8.63 -3.72
C PHE A 45 -2.87 8.37 -2.24
N ASP A 46 -1.89 9.09 -1.69
CA ASP A 46 -1.68 9.19 -0.25
C ASP A 46 -1.93 10.64 0.18
N PRO A 47 -3.01 10.92 0.94
CA PRO A 47 -3.33 12.29 1.38
C PRO A 47 -2.27 12.87 2.33
N ARG A 48 -1.46 12.03 2.97
CA ARG A 48 -0.43 12.44 3.92
C ARG A 48 0.96 12.55 3.28
N ALA A 49 1.14 11.97 2.10
CA ALA A 49 2.40 12.08 1.38
C ALA A 49 2.65 13.52 0.94
N VAL A 50 3.90 13.95 1.08
CA VAL A 50 4.36 15.26 0.68
C VAL A 50 5.53 15.09 -0.26
N VAL A 51 5.38 15.61 -1.47
CA VAL A 51 6.44 15.68 -2.48
C VAL A 51 6.59 17.14 -2.88
N GLU A 52 7.81 17.67 -2.77
CA GLU A 52 8.15 19.05 -3.18
C GLU A 52 7.26 20.13 -2.54
N GLY A 53 6.90 19.95 -1.27
CA GLY A 53 6.05 20.89 -0.52
C GLY A 53 4.55 20.81 -0.83
N LYS A 54 4.12 19.93 -1.75
CA LYS A 54 2.70 19.66 -2.03
C LYS A 54 2.22 18.45 -1.23
N LYS A 55 1.17 18.66 -0.44
CA LYS A 55 0.49 17.59 0.30
C LYS A 55 -0.52 16.88 -0.60
N GLY A 56 -0.60 15.56 -0.47
CA GLY A 56 -1.57 14.75 -1.20
C GLY A 56 -1.10 14.48 -2.61
N VAL A 57 -0.32 13.42 -2.79
CA VAL A 57 0.24 13.03 -4.08
C VAL A 57 0.07 11.54 -4.32
N HIS A 58 0.04 11.15 -5.60
CA HIS A 58 0.09 9.74 -5.96
C HIS A 58 1.49 9.23 -5.71
N VAL A 59 1.59 8.21 -4.88
CA VAL A 59 2.84 7.56 -4.50
C VAL A 59 2.72 6.07 -4.75
N LEU A 60 3.87 5.41 -4.83
CA LEU A 60 3.92 3.96 -4.95
C LEU A 60 3.49 3.33 -3.61
N PHE A 61 2.61 2.34 -3.70
CA PHE A 61 2.25 1.49 -2.58
C PHE A 61 2.79 0.10 -2.84
N LYS A 62 3.43 -0.49 -1.82
CA LYS A 62 4.02 -1.83 -1.90
C LYS A 62 3.26 -2.81 -1.04
N GLU A 63 3.07 -4.02 -1.56
CA GLU A 63 2.42 -5.10 -0.83
C GLU A 63 3.21 -5.51 0.42
N LYS A 64 2.49 -5.59 1.55
CA LYS A 64 2.94 -6.08 2.84
C LYS A 64 1.93 -7.09 3.38
N LYS A 65 2.44 -8.10 4.09
CA LYS A 65 1.56 -9.06 4.77
C LYS A 65 0.79 -8.33 5.86
N LEU A 66 -0.49 -8.68 6.02
CA LEU A 66 -1.24 -8.26 7.20
C LEU A 66 -0.57 -8.90 8.44
N PRO A 67 -0.33 -8.13 9.52
CA PRO A 67 0.07 -8.73 10.78
C PRO A 67 -1.05 -9.70 11.24
N LYS A 68 -0.65 -10.90 11.68
CA LYS A 68 -1.54 -11.92 12.25
C LYS A 68 -1.86 -11.60 13.70
#